data_AF-A0A178ECN7-F1
#
_entry.id   AF-A0A178ECN7-F1
#
_cell.length_a   1.000
_cell.length_b   1.000
_cell.length_c   1.000
_cell.angle_alpha   90.00
_cell.angle_beta   90.00
_cell.angle_gamma   90.00
#
_symmetry.space_group_name_H-M   'P 1'
#
loop_
_entity.id
_entity.type
_entity.pdbx_description
1 polymer ?
#
loop_
_entity_poly.entity_id
_entity_poly.type
_entity_poly.pdbx_seq_one_letter_code
_entity_poly.pdbx_strand_id
1 'polypeptide(L)'
;MMRVLEAQAPPKQTATDTISTLSSRLASATLLEDRRAAILGLRSFAKAFPASVASGSLRHLIASLTNDAEDVDTLKVVLETLLMLFHPDENSVRGPSTGPRFPLTVLAA
;
A
#
# COMPACT_ATOMS: atom_id res chain seq x y z
N MET A 1 0.46 -36.80 -32.82
CA MET A 1 -0.65 -35.86 -32.54
C MET A 1 -0.30 -35.11 -31.26
N MET A 2 0.21 -33.89 -31.37
CA MET A 2 0.81 -33.12 -30.27
C MET A 2 -0.22 -32.08 -29.80
N ARG A 3 -0.85 -32.32 -28.63
CA ARG A 3 -1.71 -31.31 -27.99
C ARG A 3 -0.80 -30.20 -27.48
N VAL A 4 -0.89 -29.04 -28.11
CA VAL A 4 -0.26 -27.80 -27.68
C VAL A 4 -0.75 -27.51 -26.26
N LEU A 5 0.20 -27.37 -25.34
CA LEU A 5 -0.02 -26.84 -24.00
C LEU A 5 -0.41 -25.37 -24.19
N GLU A 6 -1.71 -25.08 -24.16
CA GLU A 6 -2.22 -23.71 -24.05
C GLU A 6 -1.68 -23.16 -22.71
N ALA A 7 -0.64 -22.33 -22.79
CA ALA A 7 -0.07 -21.66 -21.63
C ALA A 7 -1.13 -20.70 -21.09
N GLN A 8 -1.90 -21.14 -20.09
CA GLN A 8 -2.77 -20.27 -19.31
C GLN A 8 -1.88 -19.19 -18.68
N ALA A 9 -1.94 -17.98 -19.22
CA ALA A 9 -1.31 -16.83 -18.60
C ALA A 9 -1.87 -16.67 -17.18
N PRO A 10 -1.05 -16.32 -16.17
CA PRO A 10 -1.52 -16.14 -14.81
C PRO A 10 -2.74 -15.21 -14.76
N PRO A 11 -3.73 -15.49 -13.90
CA PRO A 11 -4.91 -14.63 -13.78
C PRO A 11 -4.47 -13.18 -13.51
N LYS A 12 -5.12 -12.22 -14.18
CA LYS A 12 -4.87 -10.79 -13.97
C LYS A 12 -5.15 -10.44 -12.51
N GLN A 13 -4.09 -10.19 -11.75
CA GLN A 13 -4.19 -9.78 -10.36
C GLN A 13 -4.77 -8.36 -10.28
N THR A 14 -5.74 -8.15 -9.39
CA THR A 14 -6.33 -6.82 -9.21
C THR A 14 -5.41 -5.93 -8.37
N ALA A 15 -5.52 -4.61 -8.55
CA ALA A 15 -4.76 -3.65 -7.74
C ALA A 15 -5.02 -3.86 -6.23
N THR A 16 -6.27 -4.13 -5.86
CA THR A 16 -6.67 -4.39 -4.47
C THR A 16 -6.01 -5.64 -3.90
N ASP A 17 -5.91 -6.74 -4.67
CA ASP A 17 -5.24 -7.98 -4.23
C ASP A 17 -3.74 -7.76 -4.02
N THR A 18 -3.10 -6.99 -4.91
CA THR A 18 -1.69 -6.62 -4.77
C THR A 18 -1.47 -5.74 -3.54
N ILE A 19 -2.32 -4.72 -3.32
CA ILE A 19 -2.26 -3.86 -2.12
C ILE A 19 -2.43 -4.69 -0.84
N SER A 20 -3.38 -5.62 -0.81
CA SER A 20 -3.59 -6.53 0.32
C SER A 20 -2.34 -7.37 0.61
N THR A 21 -1.74 -7.95 -0.45
CA THR A 21 -0.51 -8.75 -0.33
C THR A 21 0.65 -7.92 0.23
N LEU A 22 0.86 -6.70 -0.29
CA LEU A 22 1.92 -5.81 0.17
C LEU A 22 1.70 -5.32 1.60
N SER A 23 0.45 -5.05 1.98
CA SER A 23 0.08 -4.66 3.34
C SER A 23 0.39 -5.78 4.35
N SER A 24 0.01 -7.02 4.02
CA SER A 24 0.33 -8.19 4.84
C SER A 24 1.84 -8.42 4.95
N ARG A 25 2.60 -8.21 3.87
CA ARG A 25 4.07 -8.28 3.91
C ARG A 25 4.66 -7.22 4.84
N LEU A 26 4.21 -5.97 4.74
CA LEU A 26 4.67 -4.90 5.62
C LEU A 26 4.37 -5.21 7.10
N ALA A 27 3.22 -5.83 7.37
CA ALA A 27 2.82 -6.22 8.72
C ALA A 27 3.69 -7.32 9.34
N SER A 28 4.24 -8.24 8.54
CA SER A 28 5.00 -9.40 9.03
C SER A 28 6.50 -9.35 8.77
N ALA A 29 7.01 -8.38 8.00
CA ALA A 29 8.41 -8.32 7.58
C ALA A 29 9.35 -7.96 8.75
N THR A 30 10.33 -8.83 8.99
CA THR A 30 11.37 -8.64 10.02
C THR A 30 12.63 -7.97 9.48
N LEU A 31 12.95 -8.19 8.20
CA LEU A 31 14.10 -7.58 7.52
C LEU A 31 13.75 -6.17 7.01
N LEU A 32 14.70 -5.24 7.15
CA LEU A 32 14.57 -3.86 6.67
C LEU A 32 14.25 -3.81 5.16
N GLU A 33 14.99 -4.59 4.36
CA GLU A 33 14.83 -4.62 2.92
C GLU A 33 13.42 -5.07 2.48
N ASP A 34 12.84 -6.04 3.19
CA ASP A 34 11.49 -6.53 2.90
C ASP A 34 10.44 -5.47 3.24
N ARG A 35 10.59 -4.78 4.37
CA ARG A 35 9.72 -3.63 4.73
C ARG A 35 9.82 -2.54 3.68
N ARG A 36 11.04 -2.13 3.33
CA ARG A 36 11.31 -1.07 2.34
C ARG A 36 10.71 -1.42 0.98
N ALA A 37 10.88 -2.66 0.51
CA ALA A 37 10.29 -3.13 -0.73
C ALA A 37 8.76 -3.11 -0.69
N ALA A 38 8.14 -3.53 0.42
CA ALA A 38 6.69 -3.47 0.58
C ALA A 38 6.16 -2.02 0.56
N ILE A 39 6.83 -1.09 1.26
CA ILE A 39 6.47 0.33 1.29
C ILE A 39 6.59 0.96 -0.09
N LEU A 40 7.67 0.69 -0.83
CA LEU A 40 7.84 1.16 -2.22
C LEU A 40 6.72 0.65 -3.14
N GLY A 41 6.34 -0.62 -2.99
CA GLY A 41 5.19 -1.19 -3.68
C GLY A 41 3.89 -0.44 -3.35
N LEU A 42 3.59 -0.22 -2.06
CA LEU A 42 2.38 0.49 -1.63
C LEU A 42 2.35 1.94 -2.14
N ARG A 43 3.49 2.64 -2.14
CA ARG A 43 3.62 4.01 -2.67
C ARG A 43 3.15 4.13 -4.12
N SER A 44 3.43 3.11 -4.95
CA SER A 44 2.99 3.09 -6.36
C SER A 44 1.46 3.11 -6.53
N PHE A 45 0.72 2.62 -5.54
CA PHE A 45 -0.75 2.61 -5.53
C PHE A 45 -1.36 3.80 -4.77
N ALA A 46 -0.60 4.45 -3.89
CA ALA A 46 -1.11 5.45 -2.95
C ALA A 46 -1.86 6.62 -3.61
N LYS A 47 -1.46 7.03 -4.82
CA LYS A 47 -2.17 8.09 -5.56
C LYS A 47 -3.52 7.65 -6.12
N ALA A 48 -3.57 6.44 -6.68
CA ALA A 48 -4.76 5.93 -7.38
C ALA A 48 -5.76 5.26 -6.43
N PHE A 49 -5.27 4.59 -5.39
CA PHE A 49 -6.07 3.79 -4.44
C PHE A 49 -5.76 4.17 -2.97
N PRO A 50 -5.81 5.45 -2.59
CA PRO A 50 -5.42 5.92 -1.25
C PRO A 50 -6.22 5.25 -0.14
N ALA A 51 -7.54 5.07 -0.32
CA ALA A 51 -8.40 4.43 0.67
C ALA A 51 -8.01 2.97 0.93
N SER A 52 -7.74 2.20 -0.13
CA SER A 52 -7.35 0.79 -0.04
C SER A 52 -5.97 0.61 0.58
N VAL A 53 -5.01 1.47 0.24
CA VAL A 53 -3.68 1.46 0.87
C VAL A 53 -3.80 1.82 2.34
N ALA A 54 -4.55 2.88 2.67
CA ALA A 54 -4.73 3.32 4.06
C ALA A 54 -5.39 2.22 4.93
N SER A 55 -6.46 1.58 4.45
CA SER A 55 -7.18 0.57 5.23
C SER A 55 -6.33 -0.64 5.62
N GLY A 56 -5.36 -1.02 4.77
CA GLY A 56 -4.51 -2.20 5.02
C GLY A 56 -3.18 -1.89 5.70
N SER A 57 -2.63 -0.68 5.49
CA SER A 57 -1.21 -0.42 5.80
C SER A 57 -0.94 0.80 6.65
N LEU A 58 -1.91 1.68 6.91
CA LEU A 58 -1.66 2.97 7.59
C LEU A 58 -0.97 2.81 8.95
N ARG A 59 -1.46 1.89 9.80
CA ARG A 59 -0.84 1.60 11.10
C ARG A 59 0.61 1.15 10.96
N HIS A 60 0.89 0.28 10.00
CA HIS A 60 2.23 -0.26 9.79
C HIS A 60 3.19 0.77 9.18
N LEU A 61 2.69 1.65 8.29
CA LEU A 61 3.45 2.80 7.79
C LEU A 61 3.85 3.75 8.93
N ILE A 62 2.93 4.04 9.86
CA ILE A 62 3.24 4.86 11.04
C ILE A 62 4.27 4.15 11.93
N ALA A 63 4.12 2.85 12.17
CA ALA A 63 5.08 2.08 12.97
C ALA A 63 6.49 2.08 12.35
N SER A 64 6.60 2.05 11.02
CA SER A 64 7.89 2.15 10.31
C SER A 64 8.62 3.47 10.56
N LEU A 65 7.94 4.57 10.90
CA LEU A 65 8.63 5.82 11.28
C LEU A 65 9.52 5.64 12.52
N THR A 66 9.15 4.73 13.42
CA THR A 66 9.93 4.41 14.62
C THR A 66 10.85 3.22 14.38
N ASN A 67 10.35 2.15 13.75
CA ASN A 67 11.10 0.91 13.56
C ASN A 67 12.28 1.06 12.59
N ASP A 68 12.16 1.97 11.63
CA ASP A 68 13.13 2.19 10.55
C ASP A 68 13.80 3.58 10.67
N ALA A 69 13.82 4.15 11.88
CA ALA A 69 14.23 5.53 12.13
C ALA A 69 15.68 5.86 11.72
N GLU A 70 16.56 4.85 11.69
CA GLU A 70 17.97 5.01 11.30
C GLU A 70 18.17 4.94 9.77
N ASP A 71 17.19 4.43 9.01
CA ASP A 71 17.25 4.37 7.54
C ASP A 71 16.47 5.53 6.90
N VAL A 72 17.19 6.62 6.63
CA VAL A 72 16.64 7.86 6.07
C VAL A 72 15.90 7.62 4.75
N ASP A 73 16.37 6.70 3.92
CA ASP A 73 15.71 6.37 2.67
C ASP A 73 14.33 5.74 2.89
N THR A 74 14.21 4.77 3.81
CA THR A 74 12.92 4.18 4.17
C THR A 74 12.00 5.24 4.76
N LEU A 75 12.49 6.06 5.69
CA LEU A 75 11.70 7.16 6.26
C LEU A 75 11.15 8.11 5.20
N LYS A 76 11.98 8.49 4.23
CA LYS A 76 11.54 9.35 3.12
C LYS A 76 10.38 8.73 2.36
N VAL A 77 10.49 7.45 1.99
CA VAL A 77 9.43 6.75 1.24
C VAL A 77 8.16 6.62 2.08
N VAL A 78 8.27 6.33 3.38
CA VAL A 78 7.13 6.27 4.31
C VAL A 78 6.42 7.62 4.37
N LEU A 79 7.14 8.70 4.60
CA LEU A 79 6.59 10.05 4.69
C LEU A 79 5.93 10.49 3.38
N GLU A 80 6.56 10.25 2.23
CA GLU A 80 5.97 10.53 0.92
C GLU A 80 4.67 9.74 0.72
N THR A 81 4.65 8.47 1.13
CA THR A 81 3.46 7.62 1.04
C THR A 81 2.34 8.17 1.92
N LEU A 82 2.62 8.48 3.19
CA LEU A 82 1.64 9.08 4.11
C LEU A 82 1.09 10.39 3.55
N LEU A 83 1.93 11.26 3.01
CA LEU A 83 1.48 12.51 2.38
C LEU A 83 0.52 12.26 1.21
N MET A 84 0.79 11.27 0.35
CA MET A 84 -0.13 10.88 -0.73
C MET A 84 -1.46 10.36 -0.21
N LEU A 85 -1.46 9.63 0.92
CA LEU A 85 -2.70 9.14 1.52
C LEU A 85 -3.54 10.31 2.06
N PHE A 86 -2.93 11.26 2.78
CA PHE A 86 -3.67 12.38 3.37
C PHE A 86 -4.00 13.52 2.39
N HIS A 87 -3.32 13.57 1.24
CA HIS A 87 -3.58 14.51 0.16
C HIS A 87 -3.88 13.77 -1.16
N PRO A 88 -5.01 13.04 -1.24
CA PRO A 88 -5.33 12.26 -2.42
C PRO A 88 -5.70 13.18 -3.60
N ASP A 89 -5.28 12.77 -4.80
CA ASP A 89 -5.62 13.46 -6.04
C ASP A 89 -7.13 13.41 -6.30
N GLU A 90 -7.66 14.45 -6.95
CA GLU A 90 -9.09 14.56 -7.33
C GLU A 90 -9.56 13.38 -8.20
N ASN A 91 -8.65 12.76 -8.95
CA ASN A 91 -8.91 11.65 -9.87
C ASN A 91 -8.70 10.27 -9.22
N SER A 92 -8.39 10.20 -7.93
CA SER A 92 -8.21 8.94 -7.22
C SER A 92 -9.51 8.13 -7.15
N VAL A 93 -9.40 6.80 -7.08
CA VAL A 93 -10.55 5.90 -6.91
C VAL A 93 -11.14 6.16 -5.53
N ARG A 94 -12.27 6.89 -5.49
CA ARG A 94 -13.05 7.12 -4.28
C ARG A 94 -13.79 5.85 -3.91
N GLY A 95 -13.59 5.37 -2.69
CA GLY A 95 -14.42 4.33 -2.11
C GLY A 95 -15.89 4.79 -2.00
N PRO A 96 -16.85 3.86 -1.86
CA PRO A 96 -18.25 4.22 -1.67
C PRO A 96 -18.40 5.00 -0.35
N SER A 97 -18.79 6.26 -0.46
CA SER A 97 -19.07 7.21 0.64
C SER A 97 -17.94 7.49 1.63
N THR A 98 -17.16 8.55 1.38
CA THR A 98 -16.65 9.39 2.47
C THR A 98 -16.79 10.86 2.07
N GLY A 99 -17.36 11.65 2.98
CA GLY A 99 -17.41 13.12 2.90
C GLY A 99 -16.00 13.74 2.96
N PRO A 100 -15.87 15.03 3.31
CA PRO A 100 -14.64 15.77 3.09
C PRO A 100 -13.47 15.10 3.83
N ARG A 101 -12.47 14.71 3.02
CA ARG A 101 -11.08 14.35 3.37
C ARG A 101 -10.92 13.66 4.74
N PHE A 102 -10.97 12.33 4.73
CA PHE A 102 -10.58 11.44 5.84
C PHE A 102 -11.37 11.64 7.15
N PRO A 103 -12.44 10.86 7.39
CA PRO A 103 -12.98 10.78 8.74
C PRO A 103 -11.91 10.19 9.66
N LEU A 104 -11.64 10.89 10.76
CA LEU A 104 -10.71 10.49 11.84
C LEU A 104 -10.95 9.05 12.35
N THR A 105 -12.10 8.45 12.03
CA THR A 105 -12.46 7.07 12.32
C THR A 105 -11.48 6.04 11.76
N VAL A 106 -10.78 6.33 10.64
CA VAL A 106 -9.78 5.40 10.08
C VAL A 106 -8.52 5.32 10.95
N LEU A 107 -8.25 6.33 11.79
CA LEU A 107 -7.10 6.32 12.69
C LEU A 107 -7.33 5.46 13.96
N ALA A 108 -8.59 5.04 14.20
CA ALA A 108 -8.98 4.34 15.41
C ALA A 108 -9.12 2.81 15.27
N ALA A 109 -8.89 2.25 14.06
CA ALA A 109 -9.00 0.81 13.76
C ALA A 109 -7.64 0.19 13.48
#